data_AF-A0A2V6TN53-F1
#
_entry.id   AF-A0A2V6TN53-F1
#
_cell.length_a   1.000
_cell.length_b   1.000
_cell.length_c   1.000
_cell.angle_alpha   90.00
_cell.angle_beta   90.00
_cell.angle_gamma   90.00
#
_symmetry.space_group_name_H-M   'P 1'
#
loop_
_entity.id
_entity.type
_entity.pdbx_description
1 polymer ?
#
loop_
_entity_poly.entity_id
_entity_poly.type
_entity_poly.pdbx_seq_one_letter_code
_entity_poly.pdbx_strand_id
1 'polypeptide(L)'
;MATLTIKTADELMALDVQDRWRTRRAGRETQVSKQVLRAFVDHGGPILAEDIAAAFRDIPAAAVHQALAALDHDDLLRLRDGQIDV
;
A
#
# COMPACT_ATOMS: atom_id res chain seq x y z
N MET A 1 13.41 -28.81 -9.62
CA MET A 1 13.76 -27.44 -10.06
C MET A 1 12.46 -26.77 -10.49
N ALA A 2 12.12 -25.60 -9.93
CA ALA A 2 10.92 -24.87 -10.35
C ALA A 2 11.28 -24.01 -11.56
N THR A 3 10.61 -24.24 -12.69
CA THR A 3 10.77 -23.43 -13.91
C THR A 3 10.01 -22.11 -13.70
N LEU A 4 10.72 -20.99 -13.64
CA LEU A 4 10.11 -19.66 -13.59
C LEU A 4 9.69 -19.26 -15.02
N THR A 5 8.40 -19.34 -15.30
CA THR A 5 7.85 -18.89 -16.59
C THR A 5 7.82 -17.37 -16.63
N ILE A 6 8.64 -16.76 -17.49
CA ILE A 6 8.59 -15.31 -17.74
C ILE A 6 7.46 -15.03 -18.73
N LYS A 7 6.43 -14.30 -18.29
CA LYS A 7 5.31 -13.86 -19.13
C LYS A 7 5.71 -12.67 -20.00
N THR A 8 5.14 -12.58 -21.19
CA THR A 8 5.23 -11.37 -22.02
C THR A 8 4.38 -10.24 -21.43
N ALA A 9 4.61 -8.99 -21.87
CA ALA A 9 3.82 -7.85 -21.43
C ALA A 9 2.32 -8.05 -21.75
N ASP A 10 2.00 -8.59 -22.92
CA ASP A 10 0.63 -8.88 -23.34
C ASP A 10 -0.03 -9.97 -22.50
N GLU A 11 0.72 -11.03 -22.17
CA GLU A 11 0.27 -12.09 -21.25
C GLU A 11 0.08 -11.60 -19.82
N LEU A 12 0.81 -10.54 -19.43
CA LEU A 12 0.60 -9.87 -18.15
C LEU A 12 -0.67 -9.02 -18.19
N MET A 13 -0.88 -8.23 -19.24
CA MET A 13 -2.06 -7.38 -19.38
C MET A 13 -3.38 -8.17 -19.48
N ALA A 14 -3.34 -9.38 -20.04
CA ALA A 14 -4.51 -10.25 -20.20
C ALA A 14 -5.06 -10.84 -18.88
N LEU A 15 -4.33 -10.75 -17.76
CA LEU A 15 -4.66 -11.39 -16.48
C LEU A 15 -5.61 -10.59 -15.57
N ASP A 16 -6.59 -9.86 -16.11
CA ASP A 16 -7.46 -8.97 -15.32
C ASP A 16 -6.66 -7.89 -14.55
N VAL A 17 -5.67 -7.32 -15.25
CA VAL A 17 -4.65 -6.44 -14.68
C VAL A 17 -5.03 -4.97 -14.78
N GLN A 18 -5.86 -4.58 -15.76
CA GLN A 18 -6.26 -3.20 -15.97
C GLN A 18 -7.03 -2.61 -14.78
N ASP A 19 -8.01 -3.36 -14.24
CA ASP A 19 -8.79 -2.87 -13.10
C ASP A 19 -7.96 -2.86 -11.82
N ARG A 20 -7.14 -3.88 -11.59
CA ARG A 20 -6.16 -3.86 -10.49
C ARG A 20 -5.17 -2.70 -10.60
N TRP A 21 -4.73 -2.35 -11.80
CA TRP A 21 -3.83 -1.21 -12.02
C TRP A 21 -4.50 0.13 -11.76
N ARG A 22 -5.77 0.28 -12.14
CA ARG A 22 -6.56 1.48 -11.83
C ARG A 22 -6.77 1.62 -10.33
N THR A 23 -7.14 0.54 -9.63
CA THR A 23 -7.27 0.55 -8.17
C THR A 23 -5.95 0.92 -7.49
N ARG A 24 -4.84 0.29 -7.90
CA ARG A 24 -3.50 0.63 -7.40
C ARG A 24 -3.10 2.07 -7.71
N ARG A 25 -3.47 2.61 -8.86
CA ARG A 25 -3.19 4.01 -9.24
C ARG A 25 -3.97 4.96 -8.33
N ALA A 26 -5.25 4.69 -8.10
CA ALA A 26 -6.11 5.49 -7.23
C ALA A 26 -5.64 5.43 -5.76
N GLY A 27 -5.29 4.24 -5.26
CA GLY A 27 -4.79 4.06 -3.89
C GLY A 27 -3.53 4.87 -3.58
N ARG A 28 -2.61 5.01 -4.55
CA ARG A 28 -1.40 5.86 -4.42
C ARG A 28 -1.69 7.34 -4.27
N GLU A 29 -2.86 7.81 -4.71
CA GLU A 29 -3.21 9.24 -4.66
C GLU A 29 -3.92 9.63 -3.36
N THR A 30 -4.25 8.64 -2.52
CA THR A 30 -4.85 8.84 -1.19
C THR A 30 -3.91 9.58 -0.24
N GLN A 31 -4.50 10.34 0.69
CA GLN A 31 -3.74 11.06 1.71
C GLN A 31 -2.97 10.11 2.64
N VAL A 32 -3.56 8.95 2.96
CA VAL A 32 -2.93 7.93 3.80
C VAL A 32 -1.69 7.36 3.12
N SER A 33 -1.75 7.03 1.82
CA SER A 33 -0.58 6.55 1.06
C SER A 33 0.54 7.59 1.01
N LYS A 34 0.22 8.86 0.78
CA LYS A 34 1.20 9.96 0.78
C LYS A 34 1.86 10.15 2.15
N GLN A 35 1.09 10.04 3.23
CA GLN A 35 1.59 10.16 4.59
C GLN A 35 2.54 9.02 4.95
N VAL A 36 2.20 7.78 4.57
CA VAL A 36 3.09 6.61 4.74
C VAL A 36 4.41 6.83 4.01
N LEU A 37 4.36 7.22 2.73
CA LEU A 37 5.57 7.49 1.94
C LEU A 37 6.42 8.60 2.56
N ARG A 38 5.79 9.67 3.06
CA ARG A 38 6.50 10.76 3.73
C ARG A 38 7.21 10.27 4.98
N ALA A 39 6.51 9.56 5.85
CA ALA A 39 7.07 8.98 7.06
C ALA A 39 8.21 7.99 6.75
N PHE A 40 8.13 7.25 5.64
CA PHE A 40 9.18 6.34 5.21
C PHE A 40 10.46 7.08 4.82
N VAL A 41 10.32 8.17 4.07
CA VAL A 41 11.43 9.04 3.67
C VAL A 41 12.09 9.68 4.89
N ASP A 42 11.29 10.10 5.88
CA ASP A 42 11.80 10.77 7.08
C ASP A 42 12.45 9.79 8.07
N HIS A 43 11.92 8.57 8.23
CA HIS A 43 12.32 7.63 9.28
C HIS A 43 13.27 6.50 8.81
N GLY A 44 13.24 6.13 7.53
CA GLY A 44 14.17 5.18 6.91
C GLY A 44 14.01 3.71 7.33
N GLY A 45 12.88 3.32 7.93
CA GLY A 45 12.61 1.96 8.38
C GLY A 45 11.11 1.69 8.60
N PRO A 46 10.74 0.51 9.12
CA PRO A 46 9.36 0.17 9.40
C PRO A 46 8.68 1.20 10.31
N ILE A 47 7.45 1.58 9.96
CA ILE A 47 6.71 2.63 10.66
C ILE A 47 5.53 2.00 11.38
N LEU A 48 5.23 2.43 12.60
CA LEU A 48 4.04 1.95 13.31
C LEU A 48 2.77 2.53 12.69
N ALA A 49 1.75 1.68 12.52
CA ALA A 49 0.46 2.10 11.99
C ALA A 49 -0.22 3.14 12.91
N GLU A 50 -0.02 3.05 14.23
CA GLU A 50 -0.45 4.07 15.18
C GLU A 50 0.20 5.43 14.94
N ASP A 51 1.47 5.51 14.53
CA ASP A 51 2.14 6.79 14.24
C ASP A 51 1.53 7.46 13.00
N ILE A 52 1.15 6.66 12.01
CA ILE A 52 0.41 7.16 10.84
C ILE A 52 -0.99 7.62 11.23
N ALA A 53 -1.71 6.86 12.06
CA ALA A 53 -3.03 7.25 12.55
C ALA A 53 -2.99 8.55 13.36
N ALA A 54 -1.96 8.73 14.20
CA ALA A 54 -1.77 9.94 15.00
C ALA A 54 -1.50 11.20 14.15
N ALA A 55 -0.99 11.05 12.93
CA ALA A 55 -0.79 12.16 12.01
C ALA A 55 -2.11 12.76 11.48
N PHE A 56 -3.21 12.00 11.50
CA PHE A 56 -4.52 12.45 11.03
C PHE A 56 -5.42 12.87 12.19
N ARG A 57 -5.30 14.13 12.64
CA ARG A 57 -6.08 14.65 13.77
C ARG A 57 -7.59 14.74 13.54
N ASP A 58 -8.00 14.89 12.27
CA ASP A 58 -9.41 15.09 11.89
C ASP A 58 -10.09 13.79 11.43
N ILE A 59 -9.37 12.66 11.39
CA ILE A 59 -9.87 11.38 10.92
C ILE A 59 -9.83 10.38 12.07
N PRO A 60 -10.91 9.60 12.31
CA PRO A 60 -10.86 8.54 13.31
C PRO A 60 -9.75 7.54 13.01
N ALA A 61 -8.96 7.17 14.02
CA ALA A 61 -7.86 6.21 13.87
C ALA A 61 -8.32 4.90 13.20
N ALA A 62 -9.51 4.41 13.55
CA ALA A 62 -10.10 3.21 12.93
C ALA A 62 -10.27 3.34 11.40
N ALA A 63 -10.63 4.53 10.90
CA ALA A 63 -10.75 4.77 9.47
C ALA A 63 -9.38 4.83 8.78
N VAL A 64 -8.35 5.34 9.46
CA VAL A 64 -6.97 5.29 8.96
C VAL A 64 -6.47 3.85 8.89
N HIS A 65 -6.72 3.03 9.92
CA HIS A 65 -6.36 1.61 9.89
C HIS A 65 -7.08 0.83 8.78
N GLN A 66 -8.36 1.12 8.53
CA GLN A 66 -9.06 0.54 7.39
C GLN A 66 -8.44 0.95 6.05
N ALA A 67 -8.05 2.22 5.91
CA ALA A 67 -7.34 2.68 4.72
C ALA A 67 -5.98 1.99 4.54
N LEU A 68 -5.22 1.80 5.63
CA LEU A 68 -3.95 1.06 5.59
C LEU A 68 -4.15 -0.41 5.18
N ALA A 69 -5.19 -1.08 5.69
CA ALA A 69 -5.52 -2.44 5.29
C ALA A 69 -5.94 -2.53 3.82
N ALA A 70 -6.64 -1.53 3.29
CA ALA A 70 -6.98 -1.46 1.87
C ALA A 70 -5.72 -1.29 0.99
N LEU A 71 -4.78 -0.45 1.42
CA LEU A 71 -3.50 -0.28 0.71
C LEU A 71 -2.64 -1.55 0.74
N ASP A 72 -2.66 -2.32 1.83
CA ASP A 72 -2.03 -3.64 1.90
C ASP A 72 -2.69 -4.64 0.94
N HIS A 73 -4.02 -4.68 0.92
CA HIS A 73 -4.79 -5.53 0.00
C HIS A 73 -4.51 -5.21 -1.46
N ASP A 74 -4.31 -3.93 -1.79
CA ASP A 74 -4.00 -3.47 -3.15
C ASP A 74 -2.53 -3.68 -3.55
N ASP A 75 -1.71 -4.30 -2.69
CA ASP A 75 -0.26 -4.46 -2.85
C ASP A 75 0.49 -3.11 -2.99
N LEU A 76 0.01 -2.07 -2.30
CA LEU A 76 0.61 -0.73 -2.31
C LEU A 76 1.57 -0.49 -1.14
N LEU A 77 1.41 -1.24 -0.05
CA LEU A 77 2.30 -1.31 1.10
C LEU A 77 2.19 -2.70 1.71
N ARG A 78 3.01 -3.00 2.72
CA ARG A 78 2.89 -4.20 3.54
C ARG A 78 2.58 -3.83 4.97
N LEU A 79 1.50 -4.36 5.52
CA LEU A 79 1.14 -4.20 6.93
C LEU A 79 1.37 -5.54 7.68
N ARG A 80 2.32 -5.57 8.62
CA ARG A 80 2.66 -6.78 9.40
C ARG A 80 2.88 -6.43 10.86
N ASP A 81 2.20 -7.12 11.77
CA ASP A 81 2.35 -6.93 13.22
C ASP A 81 2.21 -5.45 13.65
N GLY A 82 1.33 -4.69 12.98
CA GLY A 82 1.13 -3.27 13.22
C GLY A 82 2.19 -2.34 12.60
N GLN A 83 3.19 -2.89 11.93
CA GLN A 83 4.22 -2.13 11.22
C GLN A 83 3.94 -2.08 9.71
N ILE A 84 4.24 -0.93 9.13
CA ILE A 84 4.13 -0.64 7.71
C ILE A 84 5.53 -0.68 7.11
N ASP A 85 5.64 -1.40 6.00
CA ASP A 85 6.81 -1.49 5.12
C ASP A 85 6.41 -1.18 3.66
N VAL A 86 7.31 -0.64 2.84
CA VAL A 86 7.02 -0.23 1.45
C VAL A 86 7.93 -0.93 0.44
#